data_AF-A0A486XWK1-F1
#
_entry.id   AF-A0A486XWK1-F1
#
_cell.length_a   1.000
_cell.length_b   1.000
_cell.length_c   1.000
_cell.angle_alpha   90.00
_cell.angle_beta   90.00
_cell.angle_gamma   90.00
#
_symmetry.space_group_name_H-M   'P 1'
#
loop_
_entity.id
_entity.type
_entity.pdbx_description
1 polymer ?
#
loop_
_entity_poly.entity_id
_entity_poly.type
_entity_poly.pdbx_seq_one_letter_code
_entity_poly.pdbx_strand_id
1 'polypeptide(L)'
;MVSGVDRSQKIAPAADKSRQLQRSEADKPETDEVITRLESIARQLALVPVERQKEYLAQYMVTEVLQTKLGVSAVSEPEYARLVDSIKTTLLNSAQASEILAEAIKALPSDE
;
A
#
# COMPACT_ATOMS: atom_id res chain seq x y z
N MET A 1 -24.88 -30.13 48.72
CA MET A 1 -23.71 -29.25 48.82
C MET A 1 -22.50 -29.98 48.25
N VAL A 2 -21.89 -29.37 47.23
CA VAL A 2 -20.51 -29.49 46.69
C VAL A 2 -19.98 -30.89 46.31
N SER A 3 -20.05 -31.25 45.03
CA SER A 3 -19.03 -32.09 44.40
C SER A 3 -17.96 -31.19 43.79
N GLY A 4 -16.75 -31.34 44.30
CA GLY A 4 -15.56 -30.58 43.89
C GLY A 4 -15.19 -30.82 42.43
N VAL A 5 -14.82 -29.72 41.77
CA VAL A 5 -14.26 -29.69 40.42
C VAL A 5 -12.77 -30.01 40.54
N ASP A 6 -12.38 -31.19 40.09
CA ASP A 6 -10.97 -31.55 39.91
C ASP A 6 -10.52 -31.25 38.47
N ARG A 7 -9.41 -30.52 38.37
CA ARG A 7 -8.80 -30.06 37.13
C ARG A 7 -7.91 -31.15 36.57
N SER A 8 -8.16 -31.60 35.33
CA SER A 8 -7.12 -32.06 34.37
C SER A 8 -7.77 -32.29 33.00
N GLN A 9 -7.71 -31.34 32.07
CA GLN A 9 -6.69 -31.29 31.01
C GLN A 9 -6.42 -32.67 30.36
N LYS A 10 -6.94 -32.91 29.16
CA LYS A 10 -6.16 -32.96 27.90
C LYS A 10 -6.91 -33.61 26.73
N ILE A 11 -6.96 -32.85 25.63
CA ILE A 11 -6.77 -33.26 24.22
C ILE A 11 -7.92 -34.03 23.57
N ALA A 12 -8.75 -33.29 22.85
CA ALA A 12 -9.49 -33.79 21.70
C ALA A 12 -8.57 -33.83 20.46
N PRO A 13 -8.41 -34.96 19.76
CA PRO A 13 -7.95 -34.95 18.38
C PRO A 13 -9.17 -34.78 17.46
N ALA A 14 -9.33 -33.57 16.94
CA ALA A 14 -10.26 -33.27 15.84
C ALA A 14 -9.76 -33.94 14.55
N ALA A 15 -10.14 -35.20 14.37
CA ALA A 15 -10.00 -35.93 13.12
C ALA A 15 -11.27 -35.76 12.28
N ASP A 16 -11.43 -34.61 11.63
CA ASP A 16 -12.28 -34.51 10.43
C ASP A 16 -11.89 -33.28 9.60
N LYS A 17 -10.75 -33.41 8.92
CA LYS A 17 -10.09 -32.34 8.14
C LYS A 17 -10.35 -32.48 6.63
N SER A 18 -11.45 -33.11 6.23
CA SER A 18 -11.58 -33.61 4.85
C SER A 18 -12.84 -33.17 4.11
N ARG A 19 -13.41 -32.00 4.43
CA ARG A 19 -14.53 -31.43 3.65
C ARG A 19 -14.76 -29.93 3.81
N GLN A 20 -13.70 -29.13 3.80
CA GLN A 20 -13.82 -27.68 3.66
C GLN A 20 -12.72 -27.10 2.76
N LEU A 21 -12.45 -27.79 1.65
CA LEU A 21 -11.94 -27.16 0.44
C LEU A 21 -13.14 -26.61 -0.34
N GLN A 22 -13.87 -25.68 0.27
CA GLN A 22 -14.72 -24.75 -0.46
C GLN A 22 -13.97 -23.43 -0.50
N ARG A 23 -13.38 -23.16 -1.67
CA ARG A 23 -13.27 -21.86 -2.33
C ARG A 23 -12.67 -20.74 -1.45
N SER A 24 -11.38 -20.45 -1.55
CA SER A 24 -10.82 -19.54 -2.56
C SER A 24 -11.63 -18.25 -2.78
N GLU A 25 -12.04 -17.56 -1.72
CA GLU A 25 -12.55 -16.18 -1.81
C GLU A 25 -12.16 -15.37 -0.56
N ALA A 26 -10.90 -14.96 -0.45
CA ALA A 26 -10.49 -14.02 0.60
C ALA A 26 -9.26 -13.14 0.27
N ASP A 27 -8.88 -12.96 -1.01
CA ASP A 27 -7.75 -12.08 -1.40
C ASP A 27 -8.09 -11.12 -2.56
N LYS A 28 -9.38 -10.85 -2.80
CA LYS A 28 -9.82 -9.89 -3.84
C LYS A 28 -9.94 -8.41 -3.39
N PRO A 29 -10.22 -8.05 -2.12
CA PRO A 29 -10.48 -6.64 -1.81
C PRO A 29 -9.23 -5.76 -1.87
N GLU A 30 -8.05 -6.27 -1.49
CA GLU A 30 -6.80 -5.50 -1.59
C GLU A 30 -6.35 -5.27 -3.04
N THR A 31 -6.53 -6.26 -3.91
CA THR A 31 -6.11 -6.15 -5.31
C THR A 31 -6.99 -5.16 -6.08
N ASP A 32 -8.30 -5.17 -5.88
CA ASP A 32 -9.22 -4.22 -6.54
C ASP A 32 -8.99 -2.78 -6.07
N GLU A 33 -8.72 -2.57 -4.78
CA GLU A 33 -8.37 -1.23 -4.26
C GLU A 33 -7.04 -0.73 -4.82
N VAL A 34 -6.03 -1.60 -4.91
CA VAL A 34 -4.73 -1.25 -5.49
C VAL A 34 -4.87 -0.93 -6.99
N ILE A 35 -5.64 -1.71 -7.74
CA ILE A 35 -5.91 -1.48 -9.17
C ILE A 35 -6.63 -0.14 -9.34
N THR A 36 -7.69 0.12 -8.55
CA THR A 36 -8.44 1.38 -8.61
C THR A 36 -7.55 2.59 -8.31
N ARG A 37 -6.63 2.46 -7.34
CA ARG A 37 -5.65 3.52 -7.04
C ARG A 37 -4.67 3.72 -8.19
N LEU A 38 -4.15 2.65 -8.78
CA LEU A 38 -3.24 2.73 -9.93
C LEU A 38 -3.89 3.40 -11.14
N GLU A 39 -5.15 3.06 -11.44
CA GLU A 39 -5.92 3.72 -12.50
C GLU A 39 -6.18 5.21 -12.22
N SER A 40 -6.41 5.56 -10.95
CA SER A 40 -6.57 6.97 -10.54
C SER A 40 -5.27 7.75 -10.75
N ILE A 41 -4.13 7.17 -10.37
CA ILE A 41 -2.80 7.76 -10.57
C ILE A 41 -2.48 7.90 -12.06
N ALA A 42 -2.77 6.88 -12.88
CA ALA A 42 -2.58 6.92 -14.32
C ALA A 42 -3.38 8.07 -14.96
N ARG A 43 -4.66 8.21 -14.61
CA ARG A 43 -5.52 9.30 -15.07
C ARG A 43 -5.02 10.68 -14.64
N GLN A 44 -4.54 10.82 -13.41
CA GLN A 44 -3.97 12.08 -12.93
C GLN A 44 -2.66 12.42 -13.66
N LEU A 45 -1.78 11.43 -13.89
CA LEU A 45 -0.53 11.63 -14.61
C LEU A 45 -0.74 11.98 -16.09
N ALA A 46 -1.81 11.47 -16.71
CA ALA A 46 -2.17 11.84 -18.08
C ALA A 46 -2.52 13.34 -18.22
N LEU A 47 -2.97 13.99 -17.15
CA LEU A 47 -3.24 15.43 -17.11
C LEU A 47 -2.00 16.28 -16.80
N VAL A 48 -0.90 15.65 -16.37
CA VAL A 48 0.36 16.32 -16.03
C VAL A 48 1.27 16.33 -17.27
N PRO A 49 1.90 17.47 -17.62
CA PRO A 49 2.91 17.53 -18.68
C PRO A 49 4.00 16.48 -18.48
N VAL A 50 4.45 15.84 -19.57
CA VAL A 50 5.40 14.71 -19.53
C VAL A 50 6.68 15.07 -18.76
N GLU A 51 7.14 16.32 -18.85
CA GLU A 51 8.33 16.80 -18.15
C GLU A 51 8.17 16.81 -16.62
N ARG A 52 6.93 16.86 -16.12
CA ARG A 52 6.57 16.94 -14.69
C ARG A 52 5.99 15.65 -14.13
N GLN A 53 5.68 14.65 -14.97
CA GLN A 53 5.09 13.39 -14.52
C GLN A 53 5.96 12.68 -13.46
N LYS A 54 7.28 12.68 -13.64
CA LYS A 54 8.22 12.10 -12.66
C LYS A 54 8.15 12.80 -11.30
N GLU A 55 8.15 14.13 -11.31
CA GLU A 55 8.07 14.92 -10.08
C GLU A 55 6.74 14.72 -9.37
N TYR A 56 5.65 14.67 -10.13
CA TYR A 56 4.31 14.42 -9.60
C TYR A 56 4.18 13.02 -8.98
N LEU A 57 4.67 11.99 -9.67
CA LEU A 57 4.65 10.63 -9.14
C LEU A 57 5.52 10.49 -7.88
N ALA A 58 6.71 11.11 -7.87
CA ALA A 58 7.56 11.12 -6.68
C ALA A 58 6.88 11.82 -5.50
N GLN A 59 6.27 12.99 -5.72
CA GLN A 59 5.50 13.71 -4.71
C GLN A 59 4.36 12.85 -4.17
N TYR A 60 3.60 12.18 -5.04
CA TYR A 60 2.50 11.31 -4.66
C TYR A 60 2.98 10.15 -3.77
N MET A 61 4.01 9.40 -4.22
CA MET A 61 4.54 8.27 -3.47
C MET A 61 5.05 8.68 -2.09
N VAL A 62 5.76 9.80 -2.00
CA VAL A 62 6.25 10.32 -0.70
C VAL A 62 5.10 10.69 0.21
N THR A 63 4.07 11.35 -0.32
CA THR A 63 2.88 11.75 0.43
C THR A 63 2.14 10.51 0.96
N GLU A 64 1.93 9.48 0.13
CA GLU A 64 1.27 8.24 0.55
C GLU A 64 2.07 7.47 1.61
N VAL A 65 3.39 7.33 1.43
CA VAL A 65 4.25 6.65 2.40
C VAL A 65 4.23 7.39 3.72
N LEU A 66 4.34 8.72 3.72
CA LEU A 66 4.30 9.51 4.95
C LEU A 66 2.92 9.43 5.62
N GLN A 67 1.82 9.50 4.87
CA GLN A 67 0.48 9.33 5.43
C GLN A 67 0.29 7.94 6.04
N THR A 68 0.78 6.91 5.37
CA THR A 68 0.68 5.51 5.85
C THR A 68 1.54 5.28 7.10
N LYS A 69 2.73 5.87 7.16
CA LYS A 69 3.70 5.64 8.24
C LYS A 69 3.51 6.55 9.46
N LEU A 70 3.19 7.82 9.23
CA LEU A 70 3.04 8.82 10.29
C LEU A 70 1.57 9.05 10.66
N GLY A 71 0.64 8.80 9.75
CA GLY A 71 -0.76 9.21 9.92
C GLY A 71 -0.95 10.72 9.67
N VAL A 72 -2.18 11.11 9.36
CA VAL A 72 -2.53 12.47 8.91
C VAL A 72 -2.29 13.56 9.97
N SER A 73 -2.10 13.18 11.24
CA SER A 73 -2.04 14.11 12.38
C SER A 73 -0.75 14.07 13.19
N ALA A 74 0.24 13.23 12.85
CA ALA A 74 1.42 13.07 13.72
C ALA A 74 2.48 14.16 13.55
N VAL A 75 2.43 14.93 12.47
CA VAL A 75 3.44 15.92 12.13
C VAL A 75 2.77 17.24 11.78
N SER A 76 3.35 18.36 12.22
CA SER A 76 2.84 19.69 11.88
C SER A 76 2.92 19.93 10.36
N GLU A 77 1.96 20.66 9.78
CA GLU A 77 1.96 21.01 8.35
C GLU A 77 3.31 21.50 7.81
N PRO A 78 4.02 22.45 8.46
CA PRO A 78 5.31 22.92 7.95
C PRO A 78 6.41 21.85 7.99
N GLU A 79 6.38 20.94 8.96
CA GLU A 79 7.34 19.85 9.06
C GLU A 79 7.02 18.73 8.06
N TYR A 80 5.74 18.44 7.83
CA TYR A 80 5.30 17.52 6.80
C TYR A 80 5.76 17.98 5.42
N ALA A 81 5.57 19.27 5.08
CA ALA A 81 6.03 19.84 3.82
C ALA A 81 7.55 19.68 3.63
N ARG A 82 8.34 19.94 4.68
CA ARG A 82 9.80 19.77 4.66
C ARG A 82 10.21 18.31 4.45
N LEU A 83 9.55 17.37 5.12
CA LEU A 83 9.82 15.94 4.95
C LEU A 83 9.51 15.50 3.52
N VAL A 84 8.37 15.92 2.99
CA VAL A 84 7.98 15.61 1.62
C VAL A 84 9.01 16.14 0.62
N ASP A 85 9.40 17.41 0.73
CA ASP A 85 10.38 18.01 -0.18
C ASP A 85 11.76 17.37 -0.04
N SER A 86 12.21 17.05 1.17
CA SER A 86 13.50 16.40 1.40
C SER A 86 13.55 15.00 0.77
N ILE A 87 12.52 14.19 0.99
CA ILE A 87 12.46 12.82 0.47
C ILE A 87 12.27 12.84 -1.04
N LYS A 88 11.38 13.70 -1.58
CA LYS A 88 11.20 13.89 -3.02
C LYS A 88 12.51 14.29 -3.69
N THR A 89 13.23 15.27 -3.14
CA THR A 89 14.52 15.71 -3.68
C THR A 89 15.53 14.57 -3.69
N THR A 90 15.55 13.74 -2.64
CA THR A 90 16.44 12.58 -2.54
C THR A 90 16.09 11.52 -3.60
N LEU A 91 14.80 11.25 -3.81
CA LEU A 91 14.32 10.32 -4.84
C LEU A 91 14.67 10.81 -6.25
N LEU A 92 14.43 12.08 -6.55
CA LEU A 92 14.69 12.64 -7.88
C LEU A 92 16.19 12.73 -8.20
N ASN A 93 17.04 12.92 -7.18
CA ASN A 93 18.50 12.94 -7.34
C ASN A 93 19.14 11.54 -7.37
N SER A 94 18.40 10.49 -7.01
CA SER A 94 18.87 9.11 -7.11
C SER A 94 18.66 8.59 -8.53
N ALA A 95 19.75 8.24 -9.22
CA ALA A 95 19.70 7.70 -10.58
C ALA A 95 18.82 6.45 -10.66
N GLN A 96 19.01 5.50 -9.73
CA GLN A 96 18.23 4.27 -9.66
C GLN A 96 16.74 4.55 -9.42
N ALA A 97 16.40 5.44 -8.48
CA ALA A 97 15.00 5.75 -8.21
C ALA A 97 14.35 6.49 -9.38
N SER A 98 15.08 7.37 -10.05
CA SER A 98 14.61 8.09 -11.25
C SER A 98 14.35 7.16 -12.44
N GLU A 99 15.14 6.09 -12.59
CA GLU A 99 14.90 5.04 -13.58
C GLU A 99 13.64 4.25 -13.26
N ILE A 100 13.47 3.81 -12.00
CA ILE A 100 12.28 3.09 -11.54
C ILE A 100 11.02 3.94 -11.75
N LEU A 101 11.06 5.24 -11.43
CA LEU A 101 9.95 6.16 -11.67
C LEU A 101 9.62 6.29 -13.17
N ALA A 102 10.65 6.31 -14.03
CA ALA A 102 10.45 6.35 -15.48
C ALA A 102 9.81 5.07 -16.02
N GLU A 103 10.24 3.92 -15.51
CA GLU A 103 9.68 2.62 -15.87
C GLU A 103 8.23 2.49 -15.38
N ALA A 104 7.96 2.91 -14.15
CA ALA A 104 6.61 2.95 -13.60
C ALA A 104 5.67 3.78 -14.47
N ILE A 105 6.09 4.98 -14.91
CA ILE A 105 5.28 5.82 -15.80
C ILE A 105 4.97 5.11 -17.12
N LYS A 106 5.93 4.39 -17.70
CA LYS A 106 5.73 3.63 -18.95
C LYS A 106 4.82 2.41 -18.76
N ALA A 107 4.82 1.82 -17.57
CA ALA A 107 4.01 0.66 -17.23
C ALA A 107 2.57 1.01 -16.84
N LEU A 108 2.25 2.29 -16.64
CA LEU A 108 0.88 2.71 -16.37
C LEU A 108 0.01 2.47 -17.60
N PRO A 109 -1.22 1.97 -17.41
CA PRO A 109 -2.17 1.82 -18.50
C PRO A 109 -2.43 3.20 -19.11
N SER A 110 -1.91 3.40 -20.32
CA SER A 110 -2.31 4.52 -21.15
C SER A 110 -3.59 4.07 -21.84
N ASP A 111 -4.69 4.81 -21.67
CA ASP A 111 -5.91 4.62 -22.44
C ASP A 111 -5.55 4.74 -23.94
N GLU A 112 -5.33 3.60 -24.58
CA GLU A 112 -5.32 3.41 -26.04
C GLU A 112 -6.54 2.57 -26.43
#